data_AF-A0A1S3DJT2-F1
#
_entry.id   AF-A0A1S3DJT2-F1
#
_cell.length_a   1.000
_cell.length_b   1.000
_cell.length_c   1.000
_cell.angle_alpha   90.00
_cell.angle_beta   90.00
_cell.angle_gamma   90.00
#
_symmetry.space_group_name_H-M   'P 1'
#
loop_
_entity.id
_entity.type
_entity.pdbx_description
1 polymer ?
#
loop_
_entity_poly.entity_id
_entity_poly.type
_entity_poly.pdbx_seq_one_letter_code
_entity_poly.pdbx_strand_id
1 'polypeptide(L)'
;MLDDTVRNEAYRAAICDNPNIFAGKTVLDVGTGTGFLAILCAKAGASRVYAIEASDMAELATVTVHENDVADKVQVIQNKIENVELPEKVDIIVSEWMGFYLLHESMIDSVIFARDKFLKPEGVMYPYKCILHSAPSYSPEIFKFWENIAGVKMNTIGQLYRTKYTGKPEIMQIHPNNILSKPLEVFEFNTKDIQQESIRKITKNVQSECHKNGVVNGIALWFDVYFHAGDKPDIVLTTAPVMSPLQLTHWKQTVIILPFEKTVEKSEKFHYNLDISKSAKNPRHYNIELNILDPDEQSAMSTSEDKSREEFHVHHNDDSEYDEYNSGSDDNN
;
A
#
# COMPACT_ATOMS: atom_id res chain seq x y z
N MET A 1 -12.93 -2.77 -3.20
CA MET A 1 -12.13 -4.00 -3.01
C MET A 1 -12.65 -5.18 -3.82
N LEU A 2 -13.93 -5.58 -3.72
CA LEU A 2 -14.41 -6.80 -4.41
C LEU A 2 -14.42 -6.71 -5.94
N ASP A 3 -14.48 -5.52 -6.54
CA ASP A 3 -14.34 -5.34 -8.00
C ASP A 3 -12.88 -5.43 -8.49
N ASP A 4 -11.90 -5.46 -7.58
CA ASP A 4 -10.49 -5.62 -7.92
C ASP A 4 -10.18 -7.09 -8.18
N THR A 5 -10.29 -7.49 -9.44
CA THR A 5 -10.10 -8.89 -9.86
C THR A 5 -8.67 -9.36 -9.65
N VAL A 6 -7.67 -8.47 -9.78
CA VAL A 6 -6.25 -8.82 -9.61
C VAL A 6 -5.96 -9.14 -8.15
N ARG A 7 -6.41 -8.28 -7.23
CA ARG A 7 -6.32 -8.50 -5.78
C ARG A 7 -7.02 -9.80 -5.39
N ASN A 8 -8.27 -9.98 -5.82
CA ASN A 8 -9.05 -11.15 -5.44
C ASN A 8 -8.44 -12.45 -5.98
N GLU A 9 -7.99 -12.45 -7.23
CA GLU A 9 -7.39 -13.64 -7.84
C GLU A 9 -6.06 -14.01 -7.19
N ALA A 10 -5.23 -13.04 -6.80
CA ALA A 10 -3.99 -13.32 -6.09
C ALA A 10 -4.24 -14.02 -4.74
N TYR A 11 -5.18 -13.53 -3.93
CA TYR A 11 -5.57 -14.19 -2.69
C TYR A 11 -6.22 -15.56 -2.93
N ARG A 12 -7.12 -15.66 -3.92
CA ARG A 12 -7.76 -16.93 -4.30
C ARG A 12 -6.72 -17.96 -4.71
N ALA A 13 -5.76 -17.61 -5.56
CA ALA A 13 -4.68 -18.50 -5.98
C ALA A 13 -3.77 -18.88 -4.80
N ALA A 14 -3.38 -17.90 -3.97
CA ALA A 14 -2.57 -18.14 -2.78
C ALA A 14 -3.21 -19.15 -1.82
N ILE A 15 -4.53 -19.09 -1.65
CA ILE A 15 -5.27 -19.91 -0.69
C ILE A 15 -5.76 -21.22 -1.33
N CYS A 16 -6.58 -21.14 -2.38
CA CYS A 16 -7.29 -22.28 -2.95
C CYS A 16 -6.41 -23.19 -3.82
N ASP A 17 -5.34 -22.68 -4.43
CA ASP A 17 -4.45 -23.48 -5.27
C ASP A 17 -3.31 -24.16 -4.46
N ASN A 18 -3.28 -23.90 -3.14
CA ASN A 18 -2.34 -24.45 -2.16
C ASN A 18 -3.04 -25.10 -0.95
N PRO A 19 -4.01 -26.01 -1.17
CA PRO A 19 -4.80 -26.61 -0.09
C PRO A 19 -3.94 -27.41 0.91
N ASN A 20 -2.77 -27.90 0.50
CA ASN A 20 -1.81 -28.58 1.38
C ASN A 20 -1.31 -27.69 2.54
N ILE A 21 -1.39 -26.36 2.39
CA ILE A 21 -1.00 -25.41 3.43
C ILE A 21 -2.15 -25.19 4.42
N PHE A 22 -3.39 -25.10 3.91
CA PHE A 22 -4.58 -24.73 4.69
C PHE A 22 -5.36 -25.92 5.25
N ALA A 23 -5.29 -27.09 4.61
CA ALA A 23 -6.08 -28.26 4.98
C ALA A 23 -5.83 -28.69 6.45
N GLY A 24 -6.90 -28.74 7.23
CA GLY A 24 -6.88 -29.11 8.64
C GLY A 24 -6.30 -28.05 9.58
N LYS A 25 -5.94 -26.86 9.09
CA LYS A 25 -5.35 -25.78 9.88
C LYS A 25 -6.40 -24.88 10.52
N THR A 26 -6.03 -24.28 11.65
CA THR A 26 -6.74 -23.16 12.25
C THR A 26 -6.22 -21.84 11.67
N VAL A 27 -7.11 -21.02 11.11
CA VAL A 27 -6.78 -19.76 10.43
C VAL A 27 -7.39 -18.58 11.19
N LEU A 28 -6.67 -17.46 11.25
CA LEU A 28 -7.18 -16.17 11.70
C LEU A 28 -7.19 -15.20 10.50
N ASP A 29 -8.36 -14.67 10.17
CA ASP A 29 -8.57 -13.62 9.18
C ASP A 29 -8.74 -12.27 9.90
N VAL A 30 -7.75 -11.39 9.81
CA VAL A 30 -7.73 -10.09 10.52
C VAL A 30 -8.26 -8.99 9.60
N GLY A 31 -9.41 -8.41 9.97
CA GLY A 31 -10.13 -7.46 9.13
C GLY A 31 -10.87 -8.18 8.00
N THR A 32 -11.74 -9.13 8.35
CA THR A 32 -12.37 -10.03 7.37
C THR A 32 -13.28 -9.30 6.39
N GLY A 33 -13.73 -8.08 6.71
CA GLY A 33 -14.65 -7.32 5.89
C GLY A 33 -15.89 -8.14 5.59
N THR A 34 -16.15 -8.43 4.32
CA THR A 34 -17.32 -9.23 3.88
C THR A 34 -17.19 -10.74 4.12
N GLY A 35 -16.12 -11.22 4.75
CA GLY A 35 -15.87 -12.66 4.96
C GLY A 35 -15.20 -13.37 3.78
N PHE A 36 -14.84 -12.65 2.71
CA PHE A 36 -14.34 -13.25 1.46
C PHE A 36 -13.12 -14.14 1.67
N LEU A 37 -12.08 -13.65 2.36
CA LEU A 37 -10.85 -14.41 2.60
C LEU A 37 -11.08 -15.59 3.56
N ALA A 38 -11.86 -15.38 4.62
CA ALA A 38 -12.27 -16.45 5.53
C ALA A 38 -12.98 -17.61 4.81
N ILE A 39 -13.89 -17.30 3.87
CA ILE A 39 -14.60 -18.30 3.06
C ILE A 39 -13.62 -19.05 2.15
N LEU A 40 -12.67 -18.36 1.51
CA LEU A 40 -11.63 -19.03 0.70
C LEU A 40 -10.80 -20.00 1.53
N CYS A 41 -10.42 -19.62 2.75
CA CYS A 41 -9.66 -20.47 3.67
C CYS A 41 -10.46 -21.74 4.05
N ALA A 42 -11.75 -21.59 4.36
CA ALA A 42 -12.62 -22.71 4.66
C ALA A 42 -12.80 -23.66 3.45
N LYS A 43 -12.95 -23.09 2.24
CA LYS A 43 -13.02 -23.86 0.97
C LYS A 43 -11.70 -24.56 0.64
N ALA A 44 -10.56 -23.99 1.03
CA ALA A 44 -9.24 -24.63 0.91
C ALA A 44 -8.98 -25.74 1.95
N GLY A 45 -9.94 -25.99 2.84
CA GLY A 45 -9.92 -27.12 3.77
C GLY A 45 -9.49 -26.78 5.19
N ALA A 46 -9.40 -25.50 5.56
CA ALA A 46 -9.19 -25.10 6.96
C ALA A 46 -10.20 -25.79 7.88
N SER A 47 -9.75 -26.28 9.03
CA SER A 47 -10.60 -26.94 10.03
C SER A 47 -11.42 -25.92 10.82
N ARG A 48 -10.86 -24.72 11.01
CA ARG A 48 -11.48 -23.59 11.70
C ARG A 48 -10.92 -22.29 11.14
N VAL A 49 -11.79 -21.29 10.98
CA VAL A 49 -11.39 -19.92 10.64
C VAL A 49 -12.03 -18.95 11.65
N TYR A 50 -11.21 -18.17 12.34
CA TYR A 50 -11.66 -17.03 13.14
C TYR A 50 -11.61 -15.78 12.26
N ALA A 51 -12.76 -15.20 11.94
CA ALA A 51 -12.88 -14.06 11.04
C ALA A 51 -13.22 -12.81 11.86
N ILE A 52 -12.23 -11.92 12.04
CA ILE A 52 -12.35 -10.78 12.94
C ILE A 52 -12.64 -9.52 12.13
N GLU A 53 -13.71 -8.81 12.46
CA GLU A 53 -14.09 -7.55 11.83
C GLU A 53 -14.56 -6.56 12.90
N ALA A 54 -14.08 -5.32 12.85
CA ALA A 54 -14.39 -4.33 13.88
C ALA A 54 -15.68 -3.55 13.59
N SER A 55 -16.07 -3.43 12.32
CA SER A 55 -17.24 -2.69 11.86
C SER A 55 -18.50 -3.56 11.78
N ASP A 56 -19.63 -2.92 11.49
CA ASP A 56 -20.93 -3.59 11.30
C ASP A 56 -20.96 -4.52 10.07
N MET A 57 -19.92 -4.48 9.23
CA MET A 57 -19.74 -5.45 8.15
C MET A 57 -19.66 -6.89 8.66
N ALA A 58 -19.31 -7.11 9.93
CA ALA A 58 -19.32 -8.43 10.56
C ALA A 58 -20.68 -9.14 10.48
N GLU A 59 -21.79 -8.40 10.55
CA GLU A 59 -23.14 -8.97 10.43
C GLU A 59 -23.36 -9.52 9.01
N LEU A 60 -22.99 -8.76 7.99
CA LEU A 60 -23.06 -9.17 6.59
C LEU A 60 -22.08 -10.29 6.27
N ALA A 61 -20.88 -10.29 6.87
CA ALA A 61 -19.92 -11.38 6.73
C ALA A 61 -20.49 -12.69 7.27
N THR A 62 -21.22 -12.63 8.39
CA THR A 62 -21.90 -13.81 8.97
C THR A 62 -22.92 -14.37 7.99
N VAL A 63 -23.76 -13.53 7.38
CA VAL A 63 -24.70 -13.95 6.34
C VAL A 63 -23.98 -14.57 5.14
N THR A 64 -22.91 -13.93 4.65
CA THR A 64 -22.12 -14.40 3.50
C THR A 64 -21.49 -15.77 3.77
N VAL A 65 -21.01 -16.00 4.99
CA VAL A 65 -20.47 -17.29 5.46
C VAL A 65 -21.53 -18.39 5.42
N HIS A 66 -22.76 -18.08 5.84
CA HIS A 66 -23.90 -19.00 5.77
C HIS A 66 -24.31 -19.31 4.33
N GLU A 67 -24.36 -18.30 3.46
CA GLU A 67 -24.68 -18.46 2.03
C GLU A 67 -23.68 -19.35 1.27
N ASN A 68 -22.47 -19.50 1.81
CA ASN A 68 -21.40 -20.29 1.21
C ASN A 68 -21.21 -21.67 1.84
N ASP A 69 -22.15 -22.12 2.68
CA ASP A 69 -22.13 -23.45 3.32
C ASP A 69 -20.85 -23.75 4.12
N VAL A 70 -20.27 -22.72 4.77
CA VAL A 70 -19.03 -22.86 5.57
C VAL A 70 -19.18 -22.36 7.02
N ALA A 71 -20.41 -22.14 7.49
CA ALA A 71 -20.70 -21.65 8.84
C ALA A 71 -20.30 -22.61 9.96
N ASP A 72 -20.10 -23.90 9.66
CA ASP A 72 -19.56 -24.89 10.60
C ASP A 72 -18.05 -24.70 10.87
N LYS A 73 -17.35 -24.02 9.95
CA LYS A 73 -15.89 -23.81 9.99
C LYS A 73 -15.51 -22.36 10.27
N VAL A 74 -16.28 -21.38 9.80
CA VAL A 74 -15.97 -19.96 9.92
C VAL A 74 -16.77 -19.35 11.07
N GLN A 75 -16.07 -18.82 12.06
CA GLN A 75 -16.64 -18.06 13.16
C GLN A 75 -16.32 -16.57 12.96
N VAL A 76 -17.33 -15.77 12.66
CA VAL A 76 -17.20 -14.31 12.60
C VAL A 76 -17.29 -13.72 14.01
N ILE A 77 -16.39 -12.79 14.34
CA ILE A 77 -16.34 -12.11 15.63
C ILE A 77 -16.26 -10.60 15.38
N GLN A 78 -17.32 -9.87 15.76
CA GLN A 78 -17.38 -8.43 15.63
C GLN A 78 -16.62 -7.74 16.78
N ASN A 79 -15.35 -7.45 16.59
CA ASN A 79 -14.53 -6.69 17.53
C ASN A 79 -13.22 -6.22 16.88
N LYS A 80 -12.53 -5.27 17.53
CA LYS A 80 -11.13 -4.99 17.21
C LYS A 80 -10.26 -6.17 17.62
N ILE A 81 -9.30 -6.55 16.78
CA ILE A 81 -8.40 -7.70 17.05
C ILE A 81 -7.65 -7.54 18.38
N GLU A 82 -7.35 -6.31 18.78
CA GLU A 82 -6.71 -5.97 20.05
C GLU A 82 -7.52 -6.38 21.29
N ASN A 83 -8.85 -6.48 21.13
CA ASN A 83 -9.80 -6.77 22.20
C ASN A 83 -10.34 -8.21 22.16
N VAL A 84 -9.92 -9.02 21.18
CA VAL A 84 -10.36 -10.41 21.03
C VAL A 84 -9.55 -11.33 21.94
N GLU A 85 -10.20 -12.38 22.42
CA GLU A 85 -9.56 -13.57 22.99
C GLU A 85 -9.97 -14.78 22.16
N LEU A 86 -8.99 -15.60 21.77
CA LEU A 86 -9.21 -16.84 21.03
C LEU A 86 -8.93 -18.04 21.95
N PRO A 87 -9.66 -19.15 21.81
CA PRO A 87 -9.47 -20.33 22.66
C PRO A 87 -8.14 -21.06 22.38
N GLU A 88 -7.50 -20.77 21.26
CA GLU A 88 -6.27 -21.42 20.80
C GLU A 88 -5.41 -20.45 19.96
N LYS A 89 -4.13 -20.77 19.82
CA LYS A 89 -3.26 -20.14 18.81
C LYS A 89 -3.57 -20.71 17.42
N VAL A 90 -3.31 -19.92 16.39
CA VAL A 90 -3.59 -20.26 14.99
C VAL A 90 -2.34 -20.66 14.22
N ASP A 91 -2.53 -21.52 13.21
CA ASP A 91 -1.45 -21.96 12.32
C ASP A 91 -1.16 -20.92 11.22
N ILE A 92 -2.19 -20.17 10.80
CA ILE A 92 -2.09 -19.22 9.69
C ILE A 92 -2.80 -17.93 10.10
N ILE A 93 -2.17 -16.79 9.82
CA ILE A 93 -2.85 -15.49 9.79
C ILE A 93 -2.92 -15.04 8.34
N VAL A 94 -4.14 -14.80 7.86
CA VAL A 94 -4.44 -14.15 6.59
C VAL A 94 -4.95 -12.75 6.90
N SER A 95 -4.51 -11.77 6.14
CA SER A 95 -5.09 -10.43 6.20
C SER A 95 -4.80 -9.69 4.90
N GLU A 96 -5.72 -8.82 4.53
CA GLU A 96 -5.50 -7.81 3.52
C GLU A 96 -5.56 -6.46 4.21
N TRP A 97 -4.37 -5.96 4.53
CA TRP A 97 -4.15 -4.78 5.39
C TRP A 97 -3.47 -3.64 4.64
N MET A 98 -3.14 -3.84 3.37
CA MET A 98 -2.28 -2.94 2.62
C MET A 98 -3.06 -1.70 2.22
N GLY A 99 -2.62 -0.53 2.69
CA GLY A 99 -3.12 0.74 2.21
C GLY A 99 -2.41 1.23 0.95
N PHE A 100 -2.71 2.45 0.52
CA PHE A 100 -1.86 3.16 -0.45
C PHE A 100 -0.40 3.18 0.01
N TYR A 101 0.52 3.12 -0.95
CA TYR A 101 1.97 3.00 -0.71
C TYR A 101 2.32 1.96 0.39
N LEU A 102 1.56 0.86 0.44
CA LEU A 102 1.64 -0.26 1.39
C LEU A 102 1.17 0.05 2.82
N LEU A 103 1.50 1.24 3.36
CA LEU A 103 1.41 1.52 4.80
C LEU A 103 0.29 2.47 5.21
N HIS A 104 -0.42 3.10 4.26
CA HIS A 104 -1.56 3.96 4.60
C HIS A 104 -2.59 3.21 5.48
N GLU A 105 -3.31 3.95 6.33
CA GLU A 105 -4.22 3.45 7.38
C GLU A 105 -3.57 2.69 8.55
N SER A 106 -2.30 2.33 8.44
CA SER A 106 -1.51 1.69 9.51
C SER A 106 -2.13 0.39 10.06
N MET A 107 -2.91 -0.33 9.24
CA MET A 107 -3.56 -1.58 9.67
C MET A 107 -2.54 -2.70 9.98
N ILE A 108 -1.32 -2.60 9.45
CA ILE A 108 -0.21 -3.50 9.77
C ILE A 108 0.09 -3.57 11.28
N ASP A 109 -0.18 -2.51 12.07
CA ASP A 109 0.00 -2.57 13.52
C ASP A 109 -0.91 -3.61 14.18
N SER A 110 -2.17 -3.67 13.73
CA SER A 110 -3.16 -4.66 14.19
C SER A 110 -2.78 -6.08 13.74
N VAL A 111 -2.21 -6.23 12.55
CA VAL A 111 -1.70 -7.52 12.05
C VAL A 111 -0.47 -7.99 12.84
N ILE A 112 0.44 -7.08 13.18
CA ILE A 112 1.59 -7.36 14.06
C ILE A 112 1.09 -7.78 15.45
N PHE A 113 0.11 -7.07 16.01
CA PHE A 113 -0.50 -7.45 17.29
C PHE A 113 -1.10 -8.87 17.22
N ALA A 114 -1.87 -9.16 16.18
CA ALA A 114 -2.50 -10.46 15.98
C ALA A 114 -1.45 -11.58 15.88
N ARG A 115 -0.37 -11.34 15.14
CA ARG A 115 0.77 -12.25 15.01
C ARG A 115 1.38 -12.56 16.36
N ASP A 116 1.77 -11.53 17.11
CA ASP A 116 2.50 -11.69 18.37
C ASP A 116 1.64 -12.40 19.43
N LYS A 117 0.32 -12.13 19.44
CA LYS A 117 -0.62 -12.74 20.39
C LYS A 117 -1.05 -14.15 19.97
N PHE A 118 -1.47 -14.34 18.73
CA PHE A 118 -2.23 -15.52 18.31
C PHE A 118 -1.48 -16.49 17.41
N LEU A 119 -0.40 -16.10 16.72
CA LEU A 119 0.30 -17.03 15.84
C LEU A 119 1.10 -18.06 16.64
N LYS A 120 1.06 -19.33 16.21
CA LYS A 120 1.97 -20.38 16.69
C LYS A 120 3.43 -20.09 16.24
N PRO A 121 4.46 -20.59 16.94
CA PRO A 121 5.86 -20.38 16.53
C PRO A 121 6.15 -20.82 15.07
N GLU A 122 5.62 -21.97 14.67
CA GLU A 122 5.69 -22.53 13.32
C GLU A 122 4.64 -21.97 12.35
N GLY A 123 3.79 -21.05 12.80
CA GLY A 123 2.73 -20.48 11.99
C GLY A 123 3.26 -19.61 10.85
N VAL A 124 2.39 -19.37 9.86
CA VAL A 124 2.71 -18.64 8.63
C VAL A 124 1.80 -17.43 8.44
N MET A 125 2.36 -16.37 7.87
CA MET A 125 1.66 -15.12 7.57
C MET A 125 1.32 -15.06 6.07
N TYR A 126 0.13 -14.56 5.74
CA TYR A 126 -0.35 -14.39 4.37
C TYR A 126 -0.88 -12.95 4.19
N PRO A 127 -0.17 -12.07 3.45
CA PRO A 127 1.14 -12.28 2.80
C PRO A 127 2.30 -12.41 3.81
N TYR A 128 3.41 -13.03 3.39
CA TYR A 128 4.59 -13.23 4.24
C TYR A 128 5.71 -12.20 3.97
N LYS A 129 5.83 -11.71 2.73
CA LYS A 129 6.84 -10.72 2.33
C LYS A 129 6.16 -9.56 1.62
N CYS A 130 6.61 -8.34 1.92
CA CYS A 130 6.12 -7.12 1.32
C CYS A 130 7.29 -6.25 0.88
N ILE A 131 7.18 -5.63 -0.30
CA ILE A 131 8.17 -4.71 -0.85
C ILE A 131 7.46 -3.45 -1.32
N LEU A 132 7.89 -2.30 -0.82
CA LEU A 132 7.56 -0.99 -1.37
C LEU A 132 8.64 -0.62 -2.39
N HIS A 133 8.22 -0.20 -3.58
CA HIS A 133 9.06 0.25 -4.67
C HIS A 133 8.89 1.74 -4.92
N SER A 134 9.91 2.36 -5.50
CA SER A 134 9.86 3.72 -6.03
C SER A 134 10.55 3.84 -7.38
N ALA A 135 10.08 4.76 -8.21
CA ALA A 135 10.78 5.17 -9.43
C ALA A 135 10.41 6.60 -9.84
N PRO A 136 11.33 7.35 -10.48
CA PRO A 136 11.00 8.58 -11.19
C PRO A 136 9.96 8.31 -12.29
N SER A 137 8.99 9.21 -12.38
CA SER A 137 7.80 9.06 -13.21
C SER A 137 7.43 10.33 -13.96
N TYR A 138 6.62 10.16 -15.01
CA TYR A 138 6.08 11.23 -15.83
C TYR A 138 4.55 11.23 -15.85
N SER A 139 3.96 12.32 -15.38
CA SER A 139 2.52 12.57 -15.39
C SER A 139 2.23 13.82 -16.24
N PRO A 140 2.13 13.69 -17.58
CA PRO A 140 1.98 14.83 -18.48
C PRO A 140 0.73 15.65 -18.21
N GLU A 141 -0.38 14.97 -17.89
CA GLU A 141 -1.69 15.61 -17.77
C GLU A 141 -1.73 16.70 -16.69
N ILE A 142 -0.97 16.51 -15.61
CA ILE A 142 -0.90 17.45 -14.47
C ILE A 142 -0.24 18.78 -14.87
N PHE A 143 0.70 18.74 -15.82
CA PHE A 143 1.40 19.92 -16.31
C PHE A 143 0.69 20.53 -17.53
N LYS A 144 0.33 19.68 -18.50
CA LYS A 144 -0.32 20.10 -19.76
C LYS A 144 -1.68 20.75 -19.57
N PHE A 145 -2.43 20.39 -18.54
CA PHE A 145 -3.71 21.02 -18.23
C PHE A 145 -3.59 22.56 -18.17
N TRP A 146 -2.50 23.09 -17.62
CA TRP A 146 -2.29 24.53 -17.43
C TRP A 146 -1.76 25.25 -18.67
N GLU A 147 -1.30 24.51 -19.69
CA GLU A 147 -0.74 25.10 -20.91
C GLU A 147 -1.82 25.74 -21.78
N ASN A 148 -3.03 25.18 -21.78
CA ASN A 148 -4.14 25.65 -22.59
C ASN A 148 -5.49 25.23 -22.01
N ILE A 149 -6.15 26.15 -21.33
CA ILE A 149 -7.53 26.00 -20.84
C ILE A 149 -8.42 26.88 -21.72
N ALA A 150 -9.10 26.26 -22.69
CA ALA A 150 -10.00 26.93 -23.64
C ALA A 150 -9.36 28.13 -24.38
N GLY A 151 -8.10 28.01 -24.79
CA GLY A 151 -7.32 29.05 -25.47
C GLY A 151 -6.50 29.95 -24.53
N VAL A 152 -6.63 29.78 -23.22
CA VAL A 152 -5.95 30.60 -22.20
C VAL A 152 -4.77 29.83 -21.61
N LYS A 153 -3.58 30.43 -21.65
CA LYS A 153 -2.39 29.89 -20.98
C LYS A 153 -2.42 30.24 -19.50
N MET A 154 -2.36 29.24 -18.63
CA MET A 154 -2.41 29.41 -17.16
C MET A 154 -1.19 28.82 -16.45
N ASN A 155 -0.05 28.73 -17.14
CA ASN A 155 1.20 28.13 -16.64
C ASN A 155 1.62 28.63 -15.24
N THR A 156 1.55 29.95 -15.00
CA THR A 156 1.91 30.56 -13.71
C THR A 156 1.00 30.08 -12.57
N ILE A 157 -0.30 29.90 -12.84
CA ILE A 157 -1.25 29.35 -11.86
C ILE A 157 -0.92 27.89 -11.60
N GLY A 158 -0.64 27.11 -12.64
CA GLY A 158 -0.25 25.70 -12.49
C GLY A 158 1.03 25.50 -11.69
N GLN A 159 2.04 26.35 -11.90
CA GLN A 159 3.26 26.33 -11.11
C GLN A 159 2.96 26.66 -9.63
N LEU A 160 2.20 27.72 -9.37
CA LEU A 160 1.80 28.09 -8.01
C LEU A 160 0.99 26.99 -7.33
N TYR A 161 0.10 26.34 -8.09
CA TYR A 161 -0.72 25.22 -7.63
C TYR A 161 0.18 24.07 -7.14
N ARG A 162 1.13 23.62 -7.96
CA ARG A 162 2.05 22.54 -7.56
C ARG A 162 2.96 22.95 -6.41
N THR A 163 3.55 24.14 -6.42
CA THR A 163 4.43 24.56 -5.32
C THR A 163 3.71 24.68 -3.98
N LYS A 164 2.44 25.10 -3.96
CA LYS A 164 1.71 25.39 -2.70
C LYS A 164 0.71 24.31 -2.28
N TYR A 165 0.19 23.53 -3.21
CA TYR A 165 -1.01 22.72 -2.99
C TYR A 165 -0.86 21.24 -3.39
N THR A 166 0.20 20.82 -4.08
CA THR A 166 0.52 19.37 -4.21
C THR A 166 1.28 18.86 -2.97
N GLY A 167 0.86 19.29 -1.78
CA GLY A 167 1.32 18.77 -0.48
C GLY A 167 0.71 17.40 -0.13
N LYS A 168 -0.05 16.81 -1.06
CA LYS A 168 -0.64 15.47 -0.94
C LYS A 168 -0.19 14.62 -2.15
N PRO A 169 0.21 13.36 -1.94
CA PRO A 169 0.42 12.43 -3.04
C PRO A 169 -0.89 12.13 -3.79
N GLU A 170 -0.78 11.91 -5.08
CA GLU A 170 -1.92 11.57 -5.96
C GLU A 170 -2.06 10.05 -6.10
N ILE A 171 -3.28 9.53 -6.01
CA ILE A 171 -3.58 8.12 -6.32
C ILE A 171 -4.04 8.00 -7.76
N MET A 172 -3.13 7.59 -8.65
CA MET A 172 -3.40 7.56 -10.09
C MET A 172 -2.76 6.39 -10.80
N GLN A 173 -3.32 6.07 -11.97
CA GLN A 173 -2.75 5.07 -12.86
C GLN A 173 -1.58 5.70 -13.62
N ILE A 174 -0.41 5.09 -13.51
CA ILE A 174 0.73 5.39 -14.34
C ILE A 174 0.88 4.32 -15.42
N HIS A 175 1.06 4.75 -16.66
CA HIS A 175 1.41 3.84 -17.75
C HIS A 175 2.88 3.39 -17.60
N PRO A 176 3.26 2.13 -17.85
CA PRO A 176 4.65 1.66 -17.72
C PRO A 176 5.67 2.50 -18.51
N ASN A 177 5.28 3.01 -19.69
CA ASN A 177 6.10 3.93 -20.50
C ASN A 177 6.35 5.30 -19.84
N ASN A 178 5.69 5.61 -18.73
CA ASN A 178 5.91 6.82 -17.95
C ASN A 178 6.80 6.58 -16.72
N ILE A 179 7.36 5.38 -16.55
CA ILE A 179 8.41 5.10 -15.56
C ILE A 179 9.78 5.29 -16.22
N LEU A 180 10.64 6.09 -15.62
CA LEU A 180 11.91 6.54 -16.22
C LEU A 180 13.12 5.69 -15.80
N SER A 181 12.98 4.80 -14.82
CA SER A 181 14.05 3.93 -14.34
C SER A 181 13.58 2.51 -14.10
N LYS A 182 14.50 1.63 -13.71
CA LYS A 182 14.11 0.41 -13.01
C LYS A 182 13.52 0.76 -11.64
N PRO A 183 12.52 -0.01 -11.16
CA PRO A 183 12.01 0.15 -9.80
C PRO A 183 13.12 -0.11 -8.77
N LEU A 184 13.16 0.68 -7.72
CA LEU A 184 14.08 0.49 -6.60
C LEU A 184 13.30 0.22 -5.31
N GLU A 185 13.76 -0.78 -4.56
CA GLU A 185 13.17 -1.19 -3.29
C GLU A 185 13.48 -0.13 -2.22
N VAL A 186 12.40 0.43 -1.68
CA VAL A 186 12.47 1.48 -0.65
C VAL A 186 12.34 0.87 0.74
N PHE A 187 11.49 -0.14 0.87
CA PHE A 187 11.26 -0.84 2.12
C PHE A 187 10.85 -2.28 1.84
N GLU A 188 11.55 -3.25 2.44
CA GLU A 188 11.22 -4.67 2.35
C GLU A 188 11.09 -5.22 3.78
N PHE A 189 10.07 -6.04 4.01
CA PHE A 189 9.96 -6.76 5.27
C PHE A 189 9.24 -8.11 5.15
N ASN A 190 9.57 -8.99 6.09
CA ASN A 190 8.81 -10.21 6.36
C ASN A 190 7.78 -9.93 7.45
N THR A 191 6.49 -10.20 7.19
CA THR A 191 5.40 -9.96 8.14
C THR A 191 5.50 -10.82 9.39
N LYS A 192 6.23 -11.95 9.36
CA LYS A 192 6.49 -12.80 10.52
C LYS A 192 7.47 -12.16 11.52
N ASP A 193 8.40 -11.34 11.04
CA ASP A 193 9.54 -10.87 11.85
C ASP A 193 9.51 -9.36 12.13
N ILE A 194 8.76 -8.60 11.32
CA ILE A 194 8.73 -7.14 11.39
C ILE A 194 8.27 -6.63 12.77
N GLN A 195 8.95 -5.62 13.30
CA GLN A 195 8.58 -5.00 14.57
C GLN A 195 7.85 -3.69 14.31
N GLN A 196 6.94 -3.29 15.22
CA GLN A 196 6.21 -2.02 15.11
C GLN A 196 7.17 -0.82 14.99
N GLU A 197 8.32 -0.86 15.64
CA GLU A 197 9.31 0.23 15.57
C GLU A 197 9.87 0.43 14.15
N SER A 198 10.01 -0.66 13.38
CA SER A 198 10.54 -0.65 12.02
C SER A 198 9.61 0.03 11.00
N ILE A 199 8.31 0.10 11.29
CA ILE A 199 7.31 0.76 10.44
C ILE A 199 7.00 2.20 10.91
N ARG A 200 7.65 2.70 11.98
CA ARG A 200 7.44 4.08 12.45
C ARG A 200 8.15 5.11 11.59
N LYS A 201 9.35 4.79 11.11
CA LYS A 201 10.13 5.65 10.23
C LYS A 201 10.96 4.81 9.27
N ILE A 202 10.83 5.11 7.99
CA ILE A 202 11.56 4.51 6.89
C ILE A 202 12.29 5.65 6.18
N THR A 203 13.61 5.53 6.08
CA THR A 203 14.45 6.49 5.36
C THR A 203 15.22 5.75 4.30
N LYS A 204 15.13 6.20 3.04
CA LYS A 204 15.88 5.62 1.93
C LYS A 204 16.49 6.70 1.06
N ASN A 205 17.80 6.60 0.86
CA ASN A 205 18.50 7.34 -0.19
C ASN A 205 18.42 6.52 -1.47
N VAL A 206 17.69 7.02 -2.46
CA VAL A 206 17.44 6.35 -3.73
C VAL A 206 18.35 6.91 -4.81
N GLN A 207 19.12 6.02 -5.43
CA GLN A 207 20.00 6.35 -6.55
C GLN A 207 19.48 5.68 -7.82
N SER A 208 18.62 6.38 -8.55
CA SER A 208 17.95 5.81 -9.70
C SER A 208 18.66 6.13 -11.01
N GLU A 209 19.01 5.11 -11.80
CA GLU A 209 19.54 5.29 -13.15
C GLU A 209 18.40 5.25 -14.17
N CYS A 210 18.24 6.32 -14.95
CA CYS A 210 17.19 6.43 -15.95
C CYS A 210 17.49 5.50 -17.14
N HIS A 211 16.54 4.66 -17.55
CA HIS A 211 16.75 3.72 -18.68
C HIS A 211 16.46 4.32 -20.06
N LYS A 212 15.93 5.54 -20.11
CA LYS A 212 15.55 6.25 -21.34
C LYS A 212 15.56 7.76 -21.13
N ASN A 213 15.61 8.50 -22.23
CA ASN A 213 15.40 9.94 -22.22
C ASN A 213 13.94 10.25 -21.89
N GLY A 214 13.70 11.32 -21.14
CA GLY A 214 12.34 11.74 -20.83
C GLY A 214 12.29 12.92 -19.87
N VAL A 215 11.11 13.10 -19.27
CA VAL A 215 10.86 14.14 -18.28
C VAL A 215 10.43 13.47 -16.99
N VAL A 216 11.04 13.85 -15.87
CA VAL A 216 10.61 13.49 -14.53
C VAL A 216 9.83 14.66 -13.95
N ASN A 217 8.61 14.38 -13.50
CA ASN A 217 7.78 15.36 -12.80
C ASN A 217 7.00 14.76 -11.61
N GLY A 218 7.36 13.54 -11.22
CA GLY A 218 6.85 12.88 -10.03
C GLY A 218 7.70 11.69 -9.63
N ILE A 219 7.55 11.24 -8.38
CA ILE A 219 8.05 9.94 -7.90
C ILE A 219 6.86 9.02 -7.67
N ALA A 220 6.83 7.90 -8.37
CA ALA A 220 5.81 6.89 -8.22
C ALA A 220 6.22 5.87 -7.15
N LEU A 221 5.25 5.47 -6.34
CA LEU A 221 5.33 4.44 -5.31
C LEU A 221 4.25 3.38 -5.58
N TRP A 222 4.64 2.13 -5.41
CA TRP A 222 3.75 0.97 -5.47
C TRP A 222 4.37 -0.18 -4.69
N PHE A 223 3.62 -1.24 -4.45
CA PHE A 223 4.08 -2.36 -3.66
C PHE A 223 3.76 -3.71 -4.29
N ASP A 224 4.57 -4.69 -3.89
CA ASP A 224 4.40 -6.10 -4.18
C ASP A 224 4.27 -6.86 -2.85
N VAL A 225 3.32 -7.78 -2.76
CA VAL A 225 3.21 -8.71 -1.64
C VAL A 225 3.25 -10.15 -2.14
N TYR A 226 3.88 -11.01 -1.34
CA TYR A 226 4.20 -12.38 -1.71
C TYR A 226 3.50 -13.36 -0.75
N PHE A 227 2.95 -14.41 -1.33
CA PHE A 227 2.30 -15.51 -0.62
C PHE A 227 3.05 -16.81 -0.92
N HIS A 228 3.31 -17.58 0.13
CA HIS A 228 3.96 -18.86 -0.04
C HIS A 228 3.08 -19.83 -0.83
N ALA A 229 3.66 -20.59 -1.75
CA ALA A 229 2.94 -21.58 -2.58
C ALA A 229 3.47 -23.01 -2.40
N GLY A 230 4.05 -23.31 -1.23
CA GLY A 230 4.64 -24.61 -0.92
C GLY A 230 5.86 -24.88 -1.80
N ASP A 231 5.80 -25.94 -2.59
CA ASP A 231 6.89 -26.32 -3.52
C ASP A 231 6.84 -25.55 -4.85
N LYS A 232 5.82 -24.71 -5.06
CA LYS A 232 5.67 -23.88 -6.26
C LYS A 232 6.29 -22.49 -6.05
N PRO A 233 6.58 -21.73 -7.13
CA PRO A 233 6.93 -20.32 -7.02
C PRO A 233 5.85 -19.54 -6.27
N ASP A 234 6.27 -18.57 -5.46
CA ASP A 234 5.36 -17.74 -4.68
C ASP A 234 4.35 -17.01 -5.58
N ILE A 235 3.13 -16.86 -5.06
CA ILE A 235 2.11 -16.01 -5.70
C ILE A 235 2.43 -14.56 -5.34
N VAL A 236 2.41 -13.68 -6.33
CA VAL A 236 2.72 -12.25 -6.16
C VAL A 236 1.49 -11.41 -6.51
N LEU A 237 1.06 -10.58 -5.57
CA LEU A 237 0.14 -9.48 -5.85
C LEU A 237 0.99 -8.22 -6.02
N THR A 238 1.06 -7.72 -7.25
CA THR A 238 1.77 -6.48 -7.58
C THR A 238 0.78 -5.35 -7.84
N THR A 239 1.13 -4.15 -7.41
CA THR A 239 0.44 -2.90 -7.74
C THR A 239 1.27 -2.02 -8.69
N ALA A 240 2.28 -2.62 -9.37
CA ALA A 240 3.10 -1.91 -10.33
C ALA A 240 2.27 -1.29 -11.48
N PRO A 241 2.79 -0.24 -12.14
CA PRO A 241 2.24 0.26 -13.40
C PRO A 241 1.96 -0.85 -14.40
N VAL A 242 0.76 -0.87 -14.98
CA VAL A 242 0.31 -1.89 -15.95
C VAL A 242 -0.14 -1.27 -17.26
N MET A 243 0.05 -2.02 -18.36
CA MET A 243 -0.34 -1.58 -19.70
C MET A 243 -1.85 -1.69 -19.92
N SER A 244 -2.51 -2.68 -19.29
CA SER A 244 -3.94 -2.93 -19.43
C SER A 244 -4.70 -2.49 -18.18
N PRO A 245 -5.81 -1.73 -18.31
CA PRO A 245 -6.70 -1.42 -17.19
C PRO A 245 -7.28 -2.67 -16.49
N LEU A 246 -7.38 -3.81 -17.17
CA LEU A 246 -7.86 -5.07 -16.58
C LEU A 246 -6.87 -5.67 -15.56
N GLN A 247 -5.62 -5.22 -15.57
CA GLN A 247 -4.59 -5.63 -14.63
C GLN A 247 -4.39 -4.58 -13.53
N LEU A 248 -5.18 -3.50 -13.53
CA LEU A 248 -5.05 -2.41 -12.59
C LEU A 248 -5.73 -2.80 -11.27
N THR A 249 -5.00 -2.66 -10.18
CA THR A 249 -5.58 -2.78 -8.84
C THR A 249 -6.23 -1.46 -8.42
N HIS A 250 -7.13 -1.51 -7.45
CA HIS A 250 -7.80 -0.32 -6.93
C HIS A 250 -6.83 0.65 -6.22
N TRP A 251 -5.70 0.15 -5.72
CA TRP A 251 -4.62 0.97 -5.16
C TRP A 251 -3.95 1.88 -6.20
N LYS A 252 -3.95 1.47 -7.47
CA LYS A 252 -3.19 2.12 -8.54
C LYS A 252 -1.74 2.35 -8.07
N GLN A 253 -1.19 3.54 -8.29
CA GLN A 253 0.09 3.98 -7.75
C GLN A 253 -0.10 5.27 -6.96
N THR A 254 0.73 5.46 -5.95
CA THR A 254 0.85 6.73 -5.23
C THR A 254 1.93 7.56 -5.89
N VAL A 255 1.64 8.80 -6.29
CA VAL A 255 2.57 9.65 -7.04
C VAL A 255 2.79 10.95 -6.29
N ILE A 256 4.03 11.18 -5.89
CA ILE A 256 4.45 12.46 -5.32
C ILE A 256 4.76 13.40 -6.48
N ILE A 257 3.90 14.39 -6.73
CA ILE A 257 4.08 15.35 -7.83
C ILE A 257 5.15 16.37 -7.46
N LEU A 258 6.14 16.53 -8.35
CA LEU A 258 7.17 17.53 -8.18
C LEU A 258 6.65 18.91 -8.62
N PRO A 259 7.12 20.01 -8.00
CA PRO A 259 6.72 21.35 -8.40
C PRO A 259 7.32 21.76 -9.76
N PHE A 260 8.27 20.99 -10.29
CA PHE A 260 9.00 21.24 -11.52
C PHE A 260 9.04 20.00 -12.43
N GLU A 261 9.48 20.22 -13.67
CA GLU A 261 9.85 19.17 -14.61
C GLU A 261 11.37 19.14 -14.79
N LYS A 262 11.99 17.97 -14.68
CA LYS A 262 13.42 17.76 -14.98
C LYS A 262 13.55 16.86 -16.20
N THR A 263 14.18 17.37 -17.26
CA THR A 263 14.57 16.52 -18.39
C THR A 263 15.73 15.63 -17.95
N VAL A 264 15.66 14.35 -18.30
CA VAL A 264 16.70 13.36 -18.01
C VAL A 264 17.11 12.63 -19.27
N GLU A 265 18.40 12.31 -19.37
CA GLU A 265 18.94 11.44 -20.41
C GLU A 265 19.03 9.97 -19.96
N LYS A 266 19.11 9.07 -20.93
CA LYS A 266 19.41 7.65 -20.65
C LYS A 266 20.76 7.56 -19.91
N SER A 267 20.76 6.75 -18.87
CA SER A 267 21.86 6.56 -17.91
C SER A 267 22.17 7.77 -17.02
N GLU A 268 21.39 8.85 -17.10
CA GLU A 268 21.44 9.92 -16.11
C GLU A 268 20.91 9.41 -14.77
N LYS A 269 21.56 9.84 -13.69
CA LYS A 269 21.14 9.51 -12.33
C LYS A 269 20.17 10.54 -11.79
N PHE A 270 19.03 10.07 -11.30
CA PHE A 270 18.04 10.86 -10.59
C PHE A 270 18.03 10.41 -9.12
N HIS A 271 18.56 11.26 -8.24
CA HIS A 271 18.76 10.95 -6.83
C HIS A 271 17.72 11.67 -5.97
N TYR A 272 17.22 10.97 -4.95
CA TYR A 272 16.33 11.55 -3.94
C TYR A 272 16.39 10.79 -2.63
N ASN A 273 16.12 11.48 -1.53
CA ASN A 273 15.86 10.86 -0.25
C ASN A 273 14.35 10.78 -0.04
N LEU A 274 13.85 9.60 0.33
CA LEU A 274 12.47 9.37 0.70
C LEU A 274 12.40 9.03 2.19
N ASP A 275 11.65 9.84 2.93
CA ASP A 275 11.33 9.64 4.33
C ASP A 275 9.83 9.39 4.49
N ILE A 276 9.47 8.22 5.02
CA ILE A 276 8.08 7.86 5.34
C ILE A 276 8.01 7.66 6.85
N SER A 277 7.25 8.51 7.55
CA SER A 277 7.17 8.47 9.01
C SER A 277 5.75 8.55 9.51
N LYS A 278 5.44 7.79 10.57
CA LYS A 278 4.11 7.75 11.14
C LYS A 278 3.78 9.10 11.78
N SER A 279 2.57 9.60 11.55
CA SER A 279 2.14 10.89 12.08
C SER A 279 1.93 10.82 13.60
N ALA A 280 2.51 11.78 14.32
CA ALA A 280 2.28 11.93 15.76
C ALA A 280 0.85 12.40 16.09
N LYS A 281 0.15 13.03 15.13
CA LYS A 281 -1.21 13.54 15.31
C LYS A 281 -2.25 12.44 15.10
N ASN A 282 -2.09 11.65 14.03
CA ASN A 282 -2.99 10.56 13.69
C ASN A 282 -2.15 9.31 13.37
N PRO A 283 -2.17 8.28 14.24
CA PRO A 283 -1.38 7.07 14.05
C PRO A 283 -1.89 6.20 12.89
N ARG A 284 -2.96 6.56 12.17
CA ARG A 284 -3.33 5.92 10.91
C ARG A 284 -2.63 6.54 9.70
N HIS A 285 -2.06 7.75 9.85
CA HIS A 285 -1.48 8.51 8.76
C HIS A 285 0.05 8.44 8.77
N TYR A 286 0.64 8.57 7.59
CA TYR A 286 2.07 8.73 7.39
C TYR A 286 2.36 10.08 6.74
N ASN A 287 3.42 10.73 7.19
CA ASN A 287 4.05 11.85 6.51
C ASN A 287 5.07 11.28 5.51
N ILE A 288 5.04 11.79 4.30
CA ILE A 288 6.00 11.44 3.24
C ILE A 288 6.77 12.70 2.88
N GLU A 289 8.08 12.67 3.09
CA GLU A 289 8.99 13.76 2.73
C GLU A 289 9.93 13.28 1.61
N LEU A 290 10.09 14.12 0.59
CA LEU A 290 10.89 13.82 -0.59
C LEU A 290 11.88 14.96 -0.83
N ASN A 291 13.16 14.65 -0.75
CA ASN A 291 14.23 15.60 -0.99
C ASN A 291 14.98 15.19 -2.27
N ILE A 292 14.84 15.98 -3.34
CA ILE A 292 15.57 15.75 -4.60
C ILE A 292 17.01 16.19 -4.40
N LEU A 293 17.97 15.33 -4.76
CA LEU A 293 19.39 15.62 -4.61
C LEU A 293 19.98 16.01 -5.96
N ASP A 294 20.72 17.12 -6.01
CA ASP A 294 21.46 17.47 -7.23
C ASP A 294 22.71 16.58 -7.36
N PRO A 295 23.09 16.13 -8.57
CA PRO A 295 24.25 15.27 -8.78
C PRO A 295 25.56 15.86 -8.24
N ASP A 296 25.68 17.20 -8.24
CA ASP A 296 26.89 17.92 -7.83
C ASP A 296 27.04 18.05 -6.29
N GLU A 297 25.94 17.99 -5.53
CA GLU A 297 25.96 18.14 -4.05
C GLU A 297 26.53 16.91 -3.32
N GLN A 298 26.54 15.73 -3.95
CA GLN A 298 27.15 14.52 -3.36
C GLN A 298 28.68 14.63 -3.25
N SER A 299 29.33 15.48 -4.05
CA SER A 299 30.77 15.75 -3.91
C SER A 299 31.09 16.61 -2.68
N ALA A 300 30.14 17.46 -2.26
CA ALA A 300 30.28 18.40 -1.15
C ALA A 300 29.88 17.80 0.22
N MET A 301 29.09 16.73 0.28
CA MET A 301 28.78 16.07 1.57
C MET A 301 29.98 15.33 2.21
N SER A 302 31.13 15.29 1.53
CA SER A 302 32.40 14.87 2.14
C SER A 302 33.17 16.03 2.79
N THR A 303 32.77 17.28 2.56
CA THR A 303 33.42 18.48 3.08
C THR A 303 32.43 19.66 3.22
N SER A 304 32.16 20.03 4.46
CA SER A 304 31.56 21.29 4.94
C SER A 304 30.04 21.35 5.17
N GLU A 305 29.72 21.87 6.36
CA GLU A 305 28.41 22.27 6.84
C GLU A 305 27.91 23.51 6.09
N ASP A 306 26.60 23.48 5.83
CA ASP A 306 25.71 24.64 5.64
C ASP A 306 25.90 25.47 4.35
N LYS A 307 24.97 25.26 3.40
CA LYS A 307 24.37 26.33 2.55
C LYS A 307 23.15 25.85 1.75
N SER A 308 22.07 26.63 1.86
CA SER A 308 20.83 26.68 1.06
C SER A 308 20.25 25.34 0.59
N ARG A 309 19.42 24.73 1.44
CA ARG A 309 18.56 23.60 1.12
C ARG A 309 17.27 24.11 0.46
N GLU A 310 16.90 23.59 -0.70
CA GLU A 310 15.49 23.62 -1.12
C GLU A 310 14.76 22.47 -0.43
N GLU A 311 14.29 22.72 0.80
CA GLU A 311 13.44 21.78 1.53
C GLU A 311 12.00 21.88 1.01
N PHE A 312 11.53 20.84 0.33
CA PHE A 312 10.12 20.71 -0.05
C PHE A 312 9.37 19.93 1.04
N HIS A 313 8.74 20.66 1.96
CA HIS A 313 7.90 20.08 3.00
C HIS A 313 6.54 19.68 2.43
N VAL A 314 6.36 18.40 2.14
CA VAL A 314 5.04 17.81 1.84
C VAL A 314 4.38 17.45 3.18
N HIS A 315 3.60 18.38 3.73
CA HIS A 315 2.82 18.14 4.94
C HIS A 315 1.42 17.62 4.61
N HIS A 316 1.16 16.37 5.00
CA HIS A 316 -0.19 15.82 4.99
C HIS A 316 -1.00 16.37 6.16
N ASN A 317 -1.97 17.25 5.88
CA ASN A 317 -3.08 17.56 6.78
C ASN A 317 -4.36 17.05 6.12
N ASP A 318 -4.84 15.88 6.55
CA ASP A 318 -6.20 15.40 6.27
C ASP A 318 -7.10 15.87 7.40
N ASP A 319 -7.81 16.97 7.16
CA ASP A 319 -9.02 17.33 7.91
C ASP A 319 -10.24 17.46 6.97
N SER A 320 -10.22 16.88 5.77
CA SER A 320 -11.43 16.82 4.92
C SER A 320 -11.33 15.80 3.79
N GLU A 321 -12.44 15.07 3.60
CA GLU A 321 -12.82 14.27 2.42
C GLU A 321 -12.27 12.84 2.28
N TYR A 322 -12.43 11.99 3.29
CA TYR A 322 -12.66 10.54 3.07
C TYR A 322 -13.70 9.90 4.03
N ASP A 323 -14.33 10.67 4.92
CA ASP A 323 -15.37 10.17 5.86
C ASP A 323 -16.81 10.15 5.28
N GLU A 324 -17.04 10.58 4.03
CA GLU A 324 -18.40 10.71 3.48
C GLU A 324 -19.01 9.42 2.89
N TYR A 325 -18.36 8.27 3.00
CA TYR A 325 -18.95 6.98 2.62
C TYR A 325 -19.48 6.13 3.79
N ASN A 326 -19.51 6.65 5.01
CA ASN A 326 -20.01 5.90 6.19
C ASN A 326 -20.95 6.68 7.13
N SER A 327 -21.62 7.74 6.66
CA SER A 327 -22.71 8.40 7.40
C SER A 327 -24.04 8.37 6.62
N GLY A 328 -24.63 7.18 6.57
CA GLY A 328 -26.03 7.02 6.19
C GLY A 328 -26.94 7.64 7.25
N SER A 329 -27.46 8.83 6.94
CA SER A 329 -28.77 9.36 7.30
C SER A 329 -29.41 8.89 8.61
N ASP A 330 -29.24 9.70 9.66
CA ASP A 330 -30.26 9.88 10.70
C ASP A 330 -30.69 11.36 10.65
N ASP A 331 -31.89 11.63 10.14
CA ASP A 331 -32.79 12.63 10.74
C ASP A 331 -34.22 12.56 10.16
N ASN A 332 -35.09 11.89 10.92
CA ASN A 332 -36.46 12.29 11.31
C ASN A 332 -37.34 13.05 10.31
N ASN A 333 -38.28 12.32 9.67
CA ASN A 333 -39.73 12.45 9.93
C ASN A 333 -40.52 11.30 9.28
#